data_AF-A0A922FBV5-F1
#
_entry.id   AF-A0A922FBV5-F1
#
_cell.length_a   1.000
_cell.length_b   1.000
_cell.length_c   1.000
_cell.angle_alpha   90.00
_cell.angle_beta   90.00
_cell.angle_gamma   90.00
#
_symmetry.space_group_name_H-M   'P 1'
#
loop_
_entity.id
_entity.type
_entity.pdbx_description
1 polymer ?
#
loop_
_entity_poly.entity_id
_entity_poly.type
_entity_poly.pdbx_seq_one_letter_code
_entity_poly.pdbx_strand_id
1 'polypeptide(L)'
;MIGIFTSVMGTCLKLLSVTGRSGVVFAVKFYPAGATTNSQDGVTDIFGKCLPVLEEMAEQNMPLLVHGEVTNPDVDVFDREKVFIETVLQPLVQRLPQLRVVMEHITTKDAVRFVESCKEGSVAATVTPQHLLLNRNSLFQGGLQPHNYCLPVLKREIHRQAIVAAVTSGSKRFFLGTDSAPHERQRKECSCGCAGIYNAPVALSLYAKVFDEAGALDKLEAFTSFNGPDFYGLPRNTSKIKMIRTPWKVPESFSFSFGDIIPMFAGETLEWQPSLI
;
A
#
# COMPACT_ATOMS: atom_id res chain seq x y z
N MET A 1 -9.94 8.38 -8.39
CA MET A 1 -9.17 7.40 -7.59
C MET A 1 -9.61 6.03 -8.09
N ILE A 2 -8.72 5.24 -8.69
CA ILE A 2 -9.09 3.92 -9.24
C ILE A 2 -9.30 2.98 -8.05
N GLY A 3 -10.55 2.57 -7.82
CA GLY A 3 -10.85 1.47 -6.90
C GLY A 3 -10.44 0.17 -7.57
N ILE A 4 -9.33 -0.43 -7.15
CA ILE A 4 -8.89 -1.72 -7.66
C ILE A 4 -9.73 -2.80 -6.97
N PHE A 5 -10.63 -3.44 -7.71
CA PHE A 5 -11.30 -4.66 -7.27
C PHE A 5 -10.28 -5.80 -7.26
N THR A 6 -9.86 -6.21 -6.07
CA THR A 6 -8.92 -7.33 -5.89
C THR A 6 -9.68 -8.64 -5.78
N SER A 7 -9.48 -9.56 -6.73
CA SER A 7 -9.85 -10.97 -6.56
C SER A 7 -8.79 -11.69 -5.73
N VAL A 8 -9.22 -12.56 -4.81
CA VAL A 8 -8.32 -13.41 -4.00
C VAL A 8 -7.76 -14.53 -4.86
N MET A 9 -6.45 -14.76 -4.76
CA MET A 9 -5.72 -15.75 -5.55
C MET A 9 -6.12 -17.19 -5.19
N GLY A 10 -7.20 -17.66 -5.81
CA GLY A 10 -7.74 -19.02 -5.76
C GLY A 10 -8.62 -19.33 -6.99
N THR A 11 -8.49 -18.50 -8.03
CA THR A 11 -9.39 -18.44 -9.17
C THR A 11 -8.93 -19.38 -10.29
N CYS A 12 -9.84 -20.13 -10.90
CA CYS A 12 -9.54 -21.01 -12.04
C CYS A 12 -8.99 -20.20 -13.24
N LEU A 13 -8.06 -20.76 -14.01
CA LEU A 13 -7.51 -20.18 -15.25
C LEU A 13 -8.58 -19.63 -16.21
N LYS A 14 -9.73 -20.31 -16.30
CA LYS A 14 -10.88 -19.85 -17.09
C LYS A 14 -11.50 -18.53 -16.60
N LEU A 15 -11.40 -18.23 -15.31
CA LEU A 15 -11.91 -16.97 -14.78
C LEU A 15 -10.96 -15.81 -15.13
N LEU A 16 -9.64 -16.04 -15.15
CA LEU A 16 -8.64 -15.00 -15.46
C LEU A 16 -8.77 -14.48 -16.90
N SER A 17 -8.97 -15.38 -17.87
CA SER A 17 -9.19 -14.98 -19.27
C SER A 17 -10.48 -14.20 -19.51
N VAL A 18 -11.51 -14.45 -18.70
CA VAL A 18 -12.77 -13.70 -18.72
C VAL A 18 -12.62 -12.37 -17.99
N THR A 19 -11.93 -12.33 -16.84
CA THR A 19 -11.81 -11.12 -16.03
C THR A 19 -10.85 -10.11 -16.64
N GLY A 20 -9.75 -10.52 -17.27
CA GLY A 20 -8.80 -9.62 -17.93
C GLY A 20 -9.39 -8.78 -19.06
N ARG A 21 -10.50 -9.25 -19.65
CA ARG A 21 -11.23 -8.54 -20.72
C ARG A 21 -12.48 -7.81 -20.25
N SER A 22 -12.83 -7.94 -18.97
CA SER A 22 -14.07 -7.36 -18.42
C SER A 22 -14.04 -5.83 -18.33
N GLY A 23 -12.85 -5.22 -18.27
CA GLY A 23 -12.70 -3.81 -17.92
C GLY A 23 -13.05 -3.49 -16.46
N VAL A 24 -13.24 -4.51 -15.63
CA VAL A 24 -13.62 -4.38 -14.21
C VAL A 24 -12.50 -4.84 -13.28
N VAL A 25 -11.76 -5.89 -13.65
CA VAL A 25 -10.63 -6.42 -12.90
C VAL A 25 -9.33 -5.95 -13.53
N PHE A 26 -8.51 -5.24 -12.76
CA PHE A 26 -7.25 -4.63 -13.25
C PHE A 26 -5.99 -5.28 -12.69
N ALA A 27 -6.11 -6.13 -11.67
CA ALA A 27 -5.01 -6.86 -11.05
C ALA A 27 -5.53 -8.02 -10.17
N VAL A 28 -4.62 -8.91 -9.77
CA VAL A 28 -4.89 -9.97 -8.78
C VAL A 28 -4.08 -9.69 -7.52
N LYS A 29 -4.71 -9.78 -6.34
CA LYS A 29 -4.02 -9.57 -5.06
C LYS A 29 -3.61 -10.91 -4.46
N PHE A 30 -2.33 -11.00 -4.14
CA PHE A 30 -1.72 -12.08 -3.40
C PHE A 30 -1.61 -11.71 -1.92
N TYR A 31 -2.24 -12.52 -1.09
CA TYR A 31 -2.05 -12.55 0.36
C TYR A 31 -1.40 -13.88 0.75
N PRO A 32 -0.20 -13.85 1.38
CA PRO A 32 0.31 -15.01 2.09
C PRO A 32 -0.69 -15.43 3.18
N ALA A 33 -0.86 -16.74 3.38
CA ALA A 33 -1.76 -17.26 4.40
C ALA A 33 -1.40 -16.71 5.80
N GLY A 34 -2.36 -16.02 6.43
CA GLY A 34 -2.23 -15.45 7.78
C GLY A 34 -1.46 -14.12 7.88
N ALA A 35 -1.11 -13.47 6.77
CA ALA A 35 -0.30 -12.25 6.78
C ALA A 35 -1.02 -11.02 7.32
N THR A 36 -2.34 -10.94 7.12
CA THR A 36 -3.16 -9.80 7.54
C THR A 36 -4.63 -10.20 7.77
N THR A 37 -5.48 -9.23 8.10
CA THR A 37 -6.92 -9.43 8.30
C THR A 37 -7.55 -10.16 7.09
N ASN A 38 -8.36 -11.19 7.34
CA ASN A 38 -9.03 -12.03 6.33
C ASN A 38 -8.11 -12.83 5.37
N SER A 39 -6.84 -13.05 5.72
CA SER A 39 -5.89 -13.83 4.90
C SER A 39 -5.74 -15.30 5.29
N GLN A 40 -6.61 -15.85 6.14
CA GLN A 40 -6.47 -17.24 6.63
C GLN A 40 -6.55 -18.27 5.50
N ASP A 41 -7.33 -17.99 4.44
CA ASP A 41 -7.42 -18.82 3.23
C ASP A 41 -6.39 -18.42 2.15
N GLY A 42 -5.31 -17.72 2.53
CA GLY A 42 -4.27 -17.24 1.63
C GLY A 42 -3.43 -18.35 1.01
N VAL A 43 -2.55 -17.98 0.08
CA VAL A 43 -1.72 -18.94 -0.67
C VAL A 43 -0.58 -19.46 0.20
N THR A 44 -0.37 -20.79 0.18
CA THR A 44 0.66 -21.50 0.93
C THR A 44 1.91 -21.85 0.13
N ASP A 45 1.79 -21.95 -1.20
CA ASP A 45 2.89 -22.25 -2.11
C ASP A 45 2.66 -21.55 -3.46
N ILE A 46 3.32 -20.40 -3.64
CA ILE A 46 3.20 -19.59 -4.86
C ILE A 46 3.87 -20.25 -6.07
N PHE A 47 4.96 -21.00 -5.87
CA PHE A 47 5.74 -21.59 -6.97
C PHE A 47 5.20 -22.94 -7.43
N GLY A 48 4.50 -23.68 -6.58
CA GLY A 48 3.84 -24.93 -6.96
C GLY A 48 2.42 -24.72 -7.46
N LYS A 49 1.53 -24.22 -6.59
CA LYS A 49 0.08 -24.20 -6.88
C LYS A 49 -0.36 -23.05 -7.78
N CYS A 50 0.35 -21.93 -7.72
CA CYS A 50 -0.08 -20.70 -8.41
C CYS A 50 0.70 -20.40 -9.69
N LEU A 51 1.76 -21.14 -9.99
CA LEU A 51 2.61 -20.83 -11.15
C LEU A 51 1.84 -20.78 -12.48
N PRO A 52 0.93 -21.72 -12.81
CA PRO A 52 0.17 -21.62 -14.06
C PRO A 52 -0.71 -20.36 -14.12
N VAL A 53 -1.26 -19.94 -12.98
CA VAL A 53 -2.05 -18.70 -12.87
C VAL A 53 -1.15 -17.48 -13.09
N LEU A 54 0.05 -17.49 -12.51
CA LEU A 54 1.01 -16.40 -12.67
C LEU A 54 1.53 -16.29 -14.11
N GLU A 55 1.74 -17.41 -14.79
CA GLU A 55 2.11 -17.46 -16.22
C GLU A 55 1.00 -16.85 -17.09
N GLU A 56 -0.26 -17.24 -16.86
CA GLU A 56 -1.41 -16.67 -17.57
C GLU A 56 -1.58 -15.16 -17.30
N MET A 57 -1.39 -14.73 -16.04
CA MET A 57 -1.40 -13.30 -15.70
C MET A 57 -0.33 -12.53 -16.48
N ALA A 58 0.87 -13.11 -16.60
CA ALA A 58 1.96 -12.56 -17.39
C ALA A 58 1.57 -12.42 -18.88
N GLU A 59 0.98 -13.45 -19.48
CA GLU A 59 0.52 -13.42 -20.88
C GLU A 59 -0.54 -12.35 -21.12
N GLN A 60 -1.45 -12.15 -20.16
CA GLN A 60 -2.50 -11.13 -20.23
C GLN A 60 -2.04 -9.73 -19.80
N ASN A 61 -0.77 -9.56 -19.44
CA ASN A 61 -0.22 -8.33 -18.89
C ASN A 61 -0.99 -7.85 -17.61
N MET A 62 -1.54 -8.79 -16.85
CA MET A 62 -2.30 -8.57 -15.62
C MET A 62 -1.34 -8.45 -14.43
N PRO A 63 -1.27 -7.30 -13.75
CA PRO A 63 -0.38 -7.13 -12.60
C PRO A 63 -0.74 -8.03 -11.41
N LEU A 64 0.29 -8.53 -10.74
CA LEU A 64 0.19 -9.14 -9.41
C LEU A 64 0.44 -8.07 -8.34
N LEU A 65 -0.50 -7.90 -7.42
CA LEU A 65 -0.31 -7.05 -6.25
C LEU A 65 0.09 -7.95 -5.08
N VAL A 66 1.16 -7.64 -4.36
CA VAL A 66 1.64 -8.50 -3.26
C VAL A 66 1.61 -7.75 -1.93
N HIS A 67 0.99 -8.36 -0.91
CA HIS A 67 1.30 -8.01 0.48
C HIS A 67 2.60 -8.75 0.85
N GLY A 68 3.71 -8.04 0.82
CA GLY A 68 5.04 -8.65 0.82
C GLY A 68 5.61 -8.96 2.20
N GLU A 69 4.95 -9.78 3.02
CA GLU A 69 5.47 -10.27 4.30
C GLU A 69 5.38 -11.80 4.40
N VAL A 70 6.42 -12.47 4.90
CA VAL A 70 6.28 -13.87 5.31
C VAL A 70 5.52 -13.98 6.63
N THR A 71 4.89 -15.11 6.90
CA THR A 71 4.08 -15.34 8.11
C THR A 71 4.67 -16.33 9.09
N ASN A 72 5.89 -16.81 8.80
CA ASN A 72 6.61 -17.73 9.69
C ASN A 72 6.72 -17.11 11.10
N PRO A 73 6.22 -17.79 12.16
CA PRO A 73 6.30 -17.28 13.53
C PRO A 73 7.73 -17.10 14.04
N ASP A 74 8.71 -17.78 13.46
CA ASP A 74 10.13 -17.66 13.82
C ASP A 74 10.81 -16.41 13.23
N VAL A 75 10.13 -15.71 12.31
CA VAL A 75 10.62 -14.47 11.70
C VAL A 75 10.02 -13.27 12.43
N ASP A 76 10.89 -12.45 13.00
CA ASP A 76 10.51 -11.20 13.67
C ASP A 76 9.69 -10.31 12.74
N VAL A 77 8.62 -9.71 13.27
CA VAL A 77 7.67 -8.90 12.49
C VAL A 77 8.33 -7.72 11.77
N PHE A 78 9.45 -7.20 12.27
CA PHE A 78 10.18 -6.12 11.61
C PHE A 78 11.00 -6.60 10.40
N ASP A 79 11.29 -7.90 10.29
CA ASP A 79 12.11 -8.51 9.24
C ASP A 79 11.29 -9.25 8.16
N ARG A 80 10.01 -9.49 8.40
CA ARG A 80 9.12 -10.26 7.50
C ARG A 80 9.09 -9.72 6.06
N GLU A 81 9.12 -8.41 5.89
CA GLU A 81 9.13 -7.78 4.56
C GLU A 81 10.42 -8.07 3.79
N LYS A 82 11.56 -7.98 4.48
CA LYS A 82 12.86 -8.31 3.90
C LYS A 82 12.97 -9.78 3.53
N VAL A 83 12.56 -10.67 4.43
CA VAL A 83 12.59 -12.12 4.18
C VAL A 83 11.67 -12.48 3.01
N PHE A 84 10.51 -11.82 2.86
CA PHE A 84 9.63 -12.03 1.71
C PHE A 84 10.31 -11.63 0.39
N ILE A 85 11.03 -10.51 0.37
CA ILE A 85 11.78 -10.08 -0.82
C ILE A 85 12.77 -11.17 -1.22
N GLU A 86 13.59 -11.63 -0.27
CA GLU A 86 14.67 -12.59 -0.52
C GLU A 86 14.16 -13.97 -0.93
N THR A 87 13.10 -14.46 -0.27
CA THR A 87 12.64 -15.85 -0.41
C THR A 87 11.52 -16.05 -1.42
N VAL A 88 10.75 -14.98 -1.73
CA VAL A 88 9.57 -15.08 -2.59
C VAL A 88 9.67 -14.13 -3.78
N LEU A 89 9.77 -12.83 -3.53
CA LEU A 89 9.57 -11.83 -4.58
C LEU A 89 10.72 -11.78 -5.59
N GLN A 90 11.96 -11.81 -5.12
CA GLN A 90 13.13 -11.84 -6.01
C GLN A 90 13.16 -13.11 -6.86
N PRO A 91 12.99 -14.33 -6.31
CA PRO A 91 12.88 -15.53 -7.14
C PRO A 91 11.70 -15.50 -8.12
N LEU A 92 10.55 -14.93 -7.73
CA LEU A 92 9.38 -14.78 -8.61
C LEU A 92 9.69 -13.90 -9.82
N VAL A 93 10.26 -12.71 -9.60
CA VAL A 93 10.62 -11.77 -10.67
C VAL A 93 11.71 -12.35 -11.58
N GLN A 94 12.64 -13.15 -11.04
CA GLN A 94 13.64 -13.86 -11.85
C GLN A 94 13.03 -14.96 -12.71
N ARG A 95 12.04 -15.69 -12.18
CA ARG A 95 11.40 -16.81 -12.87
C ARG A 95 10.38 -16.37 -13.93
N LEU A 96 9.64 -15.30 -13.66
CA LEU A 96 8.63 -14.72 -14.53
C LEU A 96 8.92 -13.23 -14.79
N PRO A 97 10.01 -12.89 -15.52
CA PRO A 97 10.43 -11.50 -15.75
C PRO A 97 9.41 -10.64 -16.51
N GLN A 98 8.45 -11.26 -17.20
CA GLN A 98 7.34 -10.62 -17.89
C GLN A 98 6.15 -10.30 -16.98
N LEU A 99 6.06 -10.92 -15.79
CA LEU A 99 4.98 -10.64 -14.84
C LEU A 99 5.22 -9.28 -14.19
N ARG A 100 4.26 -8.36 -14.34
CA ARG A 100 4.29 -7.07 -13.65
C ARG A 100 3.85 -7.25 -12.21
N VAL A 101 4.58 -6.66 -11.27
CA VAL A 101 4.31 -6.77 -9.84
C VAL A 101 4.22 -5.40 -9.19
N VAL A 102 3.25 -5.22 -8.30
CA VAL A 102 3.21 -4.10 -7.36
C VAL A 102 3.46 -4.66 -5.96
N MET A 103 4.57 -4.25 -5.36
CA MET A 103 4.79 -4.48 -3.93
C MET A 103 3.98 -3.46 -3.16
N GLU A 104 2.87 -3.90 -2.57
CA GLU A 104 1.95 -3.00 -1.88
C GLU A 104 2.61 -2.45 -0.60
N HIS A 105 2.22 -1.22 -0.24
CA HIS A 105 2.47 -0.57 1.05
C HIS A 105 3.86 -0.85 1.65
N ILE A 106 4.93 -0.61 0.88
CA ILE A 106 6.31 -0.92 1.31
C ILE A 106 6.69 -0.14 2.57
N THR A 107 7.46 -0.78 3.46
CA THR A 107 7.79 -0.21 4.79
C THR A 107 9.28 -0.19 5.10
N THR A 108 10.11 -0.77 4.24
CA THR A 108 11.56 -0.88 4.45
C THR A 108 12.39 -0.22 3.35
N LYS A 109 13.55 0.33 3.73
CA LYS A 109 14.66 0.64 2.83
C LYS A 109 15.05 -0.55 1.91
N ASP A 110 14.92 -1.78 2.39
CA ASP A 110 15.21 -2.99 1.62
C ASP A 110 14.24 -3.15 0.45
N ALA A 111 12.94 -2.92 0.66
CA ALA A 111 11.94 -2.87 -0.41
C ALA A 111 12.20 -1.75 -1.42
N VAL A 112 12.56 -0.55 -0.96
CA VAL A 112 12.97 0.56 -1.86
C VAL A 112 14.11 0.12 -2.77
N ARG A 113 15.19 -0.43 -2.19
CA ARG A 113 16.36 -0.90 -2.95
C ARG A 113 16.00 -2.00 -3.94
N PHE A 114 15.15 -2.94 -3.53
CA PHE A 114 14.71 -4.02 -4.39
C PHE A 114 13.95 -3.48 -5.62
N VAL A 115 12.94 -2.63 -5.40
CA VAL A 115 12.15 -2.00 -6.47
C VAL A 115 13.03 -1.20 -7.43
N GLU A 116 13.99 -0.43 -6.90
CA GLU A 116 14.94 0.35 -7.72
C GLU A 116 15.91 -0.53 -8.52
N SER A 117 16.26 -1.71 -8.00
CA SER A 117 17.12 -2.67 -8.71
C SER A 117 16.42 -3.38 -9.88
N CYS A 118 15.08 -3.39 -9.89
CA CYS A 118 14.30 -4.01 -10.95
C CYS A 118 14.23 -3.14 -12.21
N LYS A 119 14.00 -3.81 -13.35
CA LYS A 119 13.74 -3.15 -14.64
C LYS A 119 12.54 -2.22 -14.49
N GLU A 120 12.66 -1.01 -15.03
CA GLU A 120 11.55 -0.05 -14.98
C GLU A 120 10.30 -0.62 -15.67
N GLY A 121 9.15 -0.49 -15.01
CA GLY A 121 7.86 -1.01 -15.49
C GLY A 121 7.58 -2.48 -15.16
N SER A 122 8.56 -3.26 -14.64
CA SER A 122 8.30 -4.64 -14.20
C SER A 122 7.85 -4.72 -12.74
N VAL A 123 8.50 -3.97 -11.86
CA VAL A 123 8.14 -3.88 -10.44
C VAL A 123 7.90 -2.43 -10.06
N ALA A 124 6.78 -2.19 -9.39
CA ALA A 124 6.45 -0.91 -8.76
C ALA A 124 6.08 -1.13 -7.30
N ALA A 125 5.90 -0.04 -6.55
CA ALA A 125 5.42 -0.10 -5.18
C ALA A 125 4.42 1.01 -4.87
N THR A 126 3.44 0.66 -4.03
CA THR A 126 2.59 1.64 -3.39
C THR A 126 3.17 2.04 -2.04
N VAL A 127 2.93 3.30 -1.65
CA VAL A 127 3.38 3.83 -0.37
C VAL A 127 2.22 4.55 0.30
N THR A 128 2.05 4.32 1.59
CA THR A 128 0.92 4.84 2.39
C THR A 128 1.30 6.13 3.15
N PRO A 129 0.31 6.94 3.59
CA PRO A 129 0.59 8.15 4.37
C PRO A 129 1.30 7.86 5.70
N GLN A 130 0.87 6.81 6.42
CA GLN A 130 1.44 6.43 7.71
C GLN A 130 2.91 6.02 7.61
N HIS A 131 3.32 5.33 6.54
CA HIS A 131 4.71 4.90 6.36
C HIS A 131 5.63 6.03 5.86
N LEU A 132 5.08 7.16 5.45
CA LEU A 132 5.82 8.38 5.17
C LEU A 132 5.99 9.27 6.41
N LEU A 133 5.00 9.31 7.29
CA LEU A 133 4.96 10.23 8.43
C LEU A 133 5.41 9.60 9.75
N LEU A 134 5.13 8.32 9.96
CA LEU A 134 5.35 7.65 11.23
C LEU A 134 6.52 6.67 11.13
N ASN A 135 7.26 6.54 12.22
CA ASN A 135 8.16 5.42 12.46
C ASN A 135 7.66 4.64 13.68
N ARG A 136 8.28 3.51 13.99
CA ARG A 136 7.79 2.60 15.04
C ARG A 136 7.72 3.22 16.44
N ASN A 137 8.40 4.34 16.71
CA ASN A 137 8.25 5.02 18.00
C ASN A 137 6.81 5.54 18.18
N SER A 138 6.11 5.86 17.10
CA SER A 138 4.71 6.29 17.12
C SER A 138 3.75 5.21 17.65
N LEU A 139 4.16 3.94 17.67
CA LEU A 139 3.40 2.86 18.33
C LEU A 139 3.43 2.97 19.85
N PHE A 140 4.41 3.68 20.42
CA PHE A 140 4.69 3.70 21.86
C PHE A 140 4.70 5.12 22.46
N GLN A 141 4.27 6.13 21.69
CA GLN A 141 4.29 7.51 22.12
C GLN A 141 3.29 7.75 23.25
N GLY A 142 3.78 7.97 24.46
CA GLY A 142 2.94 8.16 25.66
C GLY A 142 2.17 6.90 26.10
N GLY A 143 2.52 5.72 25.56
CA GLY A 143 1.80 4.47 25.75
C GLY A 143 1.61 3.72 24.43
N LEU A 144 1.03 2.51 24.47
CA LEU A 144 0.71 1.76 23.26
C LEU A 144 -0.40 2.48 22.48
N GLN A 145 -0.13 2.83 21.23
CA GLN A 145 -1.03 3.56 20.33
C GLN A 145 -1.64 2.59 19.30
N PRO A 146 -2.80 1.96 19.58
CA PRO A 146 -3.38 0.96 18.68
C PRO A 146 -3.81 1.54 17.33
N HIS A 147 -4.20 2.82 17.27
CA HIS A 147 -4.58 3.50 16.03
C HIS A 147 -3.40 3.74 15.07
N ASN A 148 -2.17 3.55 15.54
CA ASN A 148 -0.95 3.56 14.71
C ASN A 148 -0.50 2.15 14.29
N TYR A 149 -1.20 1.10 14.72
CA TYR A 149 -0.87 -0.28 14.38
C TYR A 149 -1.52 -0.71 13.06
N CYS A 150 -0.69 -1.08 12.08
CA CYS A 150 -1.05 -1.70 10.79
C CYS A 150 -0.05 -2.79 10.41
N LEU A 151 -0.34 -3.50 9.32
CA LEU A 151 0.57 -4.45 8.68
C LEU A 151 0.82 -4.02 7.23
N PRO A 152 2.08 -3.98 6.76
CA PRO A 152 3.30 -4.23 7.53
C PRO A 152 3.49 -3.19 8.65
N VAL A 153 4.14 -3.60 9.75
CA VAL A 153 4.26 -2.73 10.93
C VAL A 153 5.16 -1.51 10.64
N LEU A 154 4.89 -0.37 11.28
CA LEU A 154 5.80 0.78 11.27
C LEU A 154 7.22 0.33 11.60
N LYS A 155 8.22 0.80 10.84
CA LYS A 155 9.62 0.37 10.96
C LYS A 155 10.50 1.47 11.59
N ARG A 156 11.80 1.21 11.73
CA ARG A 156 12.78 2.21 12.22
C ARG A 156 12.82 3.43 11.29
N GLU A 157 13.22 4.58 11.84
CA GLU A 157 13.29 5.86 11.12
C GLU A 157 14.09 5.80 9.82
N ILE A 158 15.18 5.01 9.77
CA ILE A 158 15.98 4.83 8.55
C ILE A 158 15.18 4.30 7.36
N HIS A 159 14.13 3.52 7.62
CA HIS A 159 13.27 2.98 6.56
C HIS A 159 12.26 4.04 6.10
N ARG A 160 11.63 4.75 7.03
CA ARG A 160 10.74 5.88 6.72
C ARG A 160 11.44 6.92 5.85
N GLN A 161 12.66 7.31 6.22
CA GLN A 161 13.47 8.26 5.44
C GLN A 161 13.80 7.75 4.04
N ALA A 162 14.13 6.47 3.89
CA ALA A 162 14.39 5.88 2.59
C ALA A 162 13.14 5.91 1.69
N ILE A 163 11.96 5.64 2.25
CA ILE A 163 10.69 5.69 1.51
C ILE A 163 10.34 7.13 1.11
N VAL A 164 10.49 8.09 2.03
CA VAL A 164 10.28 9.52 1.70
C VAL A 164 11.21 9.95 0.56
N ALA A 165 12.50 9.61 0.63
CA ALA A 165 13.45 9.92 -0.43
C ALA A 165 13.05 9.28 -1.77
N ALA A 166 12.56 8.04 -1.75
CA ALA A 166 12.11 7.31 -2.94
C ALA A 166 10.89 7.99 -3.59
N VAL A 167 9.84 8.30 -2.84
CA VAL A 167 8.62 8.89 -3.41
C VAL A 167 8.80 10.35 -3.85
N THR A 168 9.70 11.09 -3.19
CA THR A 168 10.02 12.48 -3.53
C THR A 168 11.16 12.62 -4.54
N SER A 169 11.71 11.50 -5.05
CA SER A 169 12.74 11.51 -6.09
C SER A 169 12.20 11.93 -7.46
N GLY A 170 10.94 11.61 -7.77
CA GLY A 170 10.33 11.71 -9.10
C GLY A 170 10.35 10.40 -9.88
N SER A 171 10.81 9.30 -9.25
CA SER A 171 10.75 7.96 -9.82
C SER A 171 9.32 7.54 -10.15
N LYS A 172 9.14 6.95 -11.34
CA LYS A 172 7.86 6.40 -11.81
C LYS A 172 7.47 5.07 -11.16
N ARG A 173 8.40 4.45 -10.42
CA ARG A 173 8.21 3.15 -9.77
C ARG A 173 7.36 3.23 -8.49
N PHE A 174 7.16 4.42 -7.95
CA PHE A 174 6.41 4.62 -6.71
C PHE A 174 5.15 5.46 -6.96
N PHE A 175 4.04 5.01 -6.42
CA PHE A 175 2.77 5.73 -6.53
C PHE A 175 1.89 5.57 -5.29
N LEU A 176 0.88 6.43 -5.19
CA LEU A 176 -0.05 6.45 -4.07
C LEU A 176 -0.81 5.13 -3.94
N GLY A 177 -0.78 4.55 -2.74
CA GLY A 177 -1.73 3.54 -2.28
C GLY A 177 -1.98 3.76 -0.80
N THR A 178 -3.22 4.06 -0.43
CA THR A 178 -3.52 4.54 0.94
C THR A 178 -3.43 3.44 1.98
N ASP A 179 -3.80 2.21 1.59
CA ASP A 179 -4.10 1.13 2.53
C ASP A 179 -5.01 1.60 3.68
N SER A 180 -6.00 2.45 3.34
CA SER A 180 -6.95 2.94 4.33
C SER A 180 -7.81 1.78 4.81
N ALA A 181 -7.54 1.31 6.03
CA ALA A 181 -8.15 0.13 6.61
C ALA A 181 -8.98 0.50 7.84
N PRO A 182 -10.25 0.93 7.64
CA PRO A 182 -11.14 1.31 8.72
C PRO A 182 -11.48 0.12 9.62
N HIS A 183 -11.33 0.31 10.93
CA HIS A 183 -11.85 -0.58 11.95
C HIS A 183 -12.62 0.24 12.99
N GLU A 184 -13.72 -0.33 13.48
CA GLU A 184 -14.43 0.22 14.62
C GLU A 184 -13.48 0.41 15.82
N ARG A 185 -13.65 1.51 16.55
CA ARG A 185 -12.83 1.91 17.70
C ARG A 185 -12.65 0.77 18.70
N GLN A 186 -13.72 0.07 19.05
CA GLN A 186 -13.67 -1.04 20.02
C GLN A 186 -12.83 -2.23 19.52
N ARG A 187 -12.72 -2.43 18.21
CA ARG A 187 -11.88 -3.47 17.61
C ARG A 187 -10.40 -3.07 17.53
N LYS A 188 -10.08 -1.80 17.71
CA LYS A 188 -8.71 -1.27 17.84
C LYS A 188 -8.28 -1.20 19.31
N GLU A 189 -9.17 -0.72 20.18
CA GLU A 189 -8.96 -0.49 21.61
C GLU A 189 -9.36 -1.72 22.45
N CYS A 190 -8.77 -2.88 22.16
CA CYS A 190 -9.03 -4.13 22.87
C CYS A 190 -7.74 -4.93 23.14
N SER A 191 -7.87 -6.10 23.77
CA SER A 191 -6.73 -6.97 24.12
C SER A 191 -5.97 -7.51 22.90
N CYS A 192 -6.62 -7.55 21.72
CA CYS A 192 -6.02 -7.95 20.45
C CYS A 192 -6.52 -7.01 19.34
N GLY A 193 -5.98 -5.79 19.34
CA GLY A 193 -6.40 -4.72 18.42
C GLY A 193 -6.15 -5.08 16.94
N CYS A 194 -7.13 -4.82 16.08
CA CYS A 194 -7.02 -5.05 14.65
C CYS A 194 -5.90 -4.19 14.03
N ALA A 195 -5.16 -4.76 13.06
CA ALA A 195 -4.19 -4.00 12.26
C ALA A 195 -4.91 -3.21 11.17
N GLY A 196 -4.64 -1.91 11.08
CA GLY A 196 -5.21 -1.03 10.06
C GLY A 196 -5.30 0.42 10.52
N ILE A 197 -5.04 1.37 9.62
CA ILE A 197 -5.14 2.81 9.89
C ILE A 197 -6.16 3.41 8.93
N TYR A 198 -7.14 4.14 9.47
CA TYR A 198 -8.13 4.84 8.66
C TYR A 198 -7.59 6.22 8.23
N ASN A 199 -7.06 6.33 7.02
CA ASN A 199 -6.43 7.57 6.55
C ASN A 199 -7.15 8.19 5.34
N ALA A 200 -8.16 7.53 4.75
CA ALA A 200 -8.84 8.01 3.55
C ALA A 200 -9.30 9.49 3.61
N PRO A 201 -9.86 10.01 4.73
CA PRO A 201 -10.28 11.41 4.82
C PRO A 201 -9.13 12.43 4.76
N VAL A 202 -7.91 12.01 5.11
CA VAL A 202 -6.74 12.89 5.27
C VAL A 202 -5.61 12.58 4.31
N ALA A 203 -5.69 11.49 3.52
CA ALA A 203 -4.57 10.96 2.75
C ALA A 203 -3.89 11.99 1.84
N LEU A 204 -4.67 12.73 1.03
CA LEU A 204 -4.11 13.75 0.12
C LEU A 204 -3.44 14.91 0.87
N SER A 205 -4.03 15.34 1.98
CA SER A 205 -3.44 16.35 2.87
C SER A 205 -2.11 15.90 3.44
N LEU A 206 -2.01 14.64 3.83
CA LEU A 206 -0.80 14.04 4.39
C LEU A 206 0.30 13.85 3.34
N TYR A 207 -0.03 13.40 2.13
CA TYR A 207 0.95 13.36 1.04
C TYR A 207 1.44 14.75 0.67
N ALA A 208 0.54 15.75 0.56
CA ALA A 208 0.93 17.12 0.30
C ALA A 208 1.88 17.66 1.38
N LYS A 209 1.60 17.40 2.67
CA LYS A 209 2.51 17.72 3.78
C LYS A 209 3.90 17.13 3.58
N VAL A 210 4.00 15.83 3.29
CA VAL A 210 5.30 15.14 3.10
C VAL A 210 6.09 15.73 1.92
N PHE A 211 5.42 15.97 0.79
CA PHE A 211 6.07 16.52 -0.41
C PHE A 211 6.44 18.00 -0.24
N ASP A 212 5.65 18.79 0.51
CA ASP A 212 5.97 20.18 0.88
C ASP A 212 7.21 20.24 1.79
N GLU A 213 7.23 19.42 2.85
CA GLU A 213 8.37 19.34 3.79
C GLU A 213 9.66 18.86 3.12
N ALA A 214 9.55 18.03 2.08
CA ALA A 214 10.68 17.58 1.27
C ALA A 214 11.09 18.55 0.15
N GLY A 215 10.39 19.67 -0.02
CA GLY A 215 10.64 20.64 -1.11
C GLY A 215 10.38 20.07 -2.50
N ALA A 216 9.41 19.16 -2.63
CA ALA A 216 9.16 18.32 -3.81
C ALA A 216 7.70 18.37 -4.30
N LEU A 217 6.92 19.42 -3.98
CA LEU A 217 5.51 19.55 -4.38
C LEU A 217 5.27 19.39 -5.89
N ASP A 218 6.24 19.77 -6.71
CA ASP A 218 6.23 19.61 -8.17
C ASP A 218 6.12 18.13 -8.60
N LYS A 219 6.50 17.19 -7.74
CA LYS A 219 6.45 15.74 -7.99
C LYS A 219 5.20 15.07 -7.44
N LEU A 220 4.39 15.78 -6.65
CA LEU A 220 3.22 15.22 -5.98
C LEU A 220 2.21 14.67 -6.99
N GLU A 221 1.90 15.42 -8.05
CA GLU A 221 0.91 15.01 -9.06
C GLU A 221 1.31 13.71 -9.77
N ALA A 222 2.60 13.55 -10.09
CA ALA A 222 3.08 12.32 -10.71
C ALA A 222 2.86 11.11 -9.80
N PHE A 223 3.23 11.23 -8.52
CA PHE A 223 3.04 10.19 -7.51
C PHE A 223 1.56 9.85 -7.28
N THR A 224 0.68 10.86 -7.22
CA THR A 224 -0.75 10.65 -6.89
C THR A 224 -1.62 10.33 -8.09
N SER A 225 -1.19 10.64 -9.31
CA SER A 225 -2.12 10.71 -10.45
C SER A 225 -1.56 10.24 -11.79
N PHE A 226 -0.24 10.09 -11.98
CA PHE A 226 0.34 9.64 -13.25
C PHE A 226 0.95 8.24 -13.15
N ASN A 227 1.85 8.04 -12.20
CA ASN A 227 2.66 6.83 -12.08
C ASN A 227 1.80 5.56 -11.96
N GLY A 228 0.73 5.62 -11.17
CA GLY A 228 -0.23 4.52 -11.01
C GLY A 228 -0.94 4.19 -12.33
N PRO A 229 -1.75 5.10 -12.91
CA PRO A 229 -2.41 4.85 -14.19
C PRO A 229 -1.47 4.39 -15.30
N ASP A 230 -0.28 5.00 -15.41
CA ASP A 230 0.73 4.60 -16.39
C ASP A 230 1.18 3.14 -16.17
N PHE A 231 1.41 2.73 -14.91
CA PHE A 231 1.75 1.33 -14.58
C PHE A 231 0.58 0.38 -14.88
N TYR A 232 -0.66 0.75 -14.58
CA TYR A 232 -1.83 -0.10 -14.88
C TYR A 232 -2.26 -0.07 -16.35
N GLY A 233 -1.66 0.78 -17.19
CA GLY A 233 -2.08 0.96 -18.58
C GLY A 233 -3.45 1.64 -18.71
N LEU A 234 -3.80 2.48 -17.75
CA LEU A 234 -5.08 3.19 -17.68
C LEU A 234 -4.91 4.67 -18.05
N PRO A 235 -5.94 5.31 -18.63
CA PRO A 235 -5.89 6.73 -18.94
C PRO A 235 -5.75 7.55 -17.66
N ARG A 236 -4.94 8.61 -17.72
CA ARG A 236 -4.85 9.61 -16.66
C ARG A 236 -6.17 10.38 -16.57
N ASN A 237 -6.55 10.76 -15.35
CA ASN A 237 -7.75 11.59 -15.16
C ASN A 237 -7.57 12.98 -15.79
N THR A 238 -8.64 13.51 -16.37
CA THR A 238 -8.66 14.88 -16.94
C THR A 238 -9.24 15.91 -15.96
N SER A 239 -10.07 15.46 -15.02
CA SER A 239 -10.56 16.27 -13.90
C SER A 239 -9.42 16.62 -12.96
N LYS A 240 -9.53 17.80 -12.34
CA LYS A 240 -8.52 18.33 -11.43
C LYS A 240 -9.12 18.60 -10.07
N ILE A 241 -8.26 18.50 -9.06
CA ILE A 241 -8.52 19.00 -7.71
C ILE A 241 -7.47 20.07 -7.39
N LYS A 242 -7.76 20.94 -6.45
CA LYS A 242 -6.81 21.94 -5.95
C LYS A 242 -6.44 21.61 -4.52
N MET A 243 -5.15 21.50 -4.23
CA MET A 243 -4.66 21.50 -2.86
C MET A 243 -4.55 22.94 -2.37
N ILE A 244 -5.27 23.28 -1.30
CA ILE A 244 -5.27 24.61 -0.70
C ILE A 244 -4.50 24.53 0.63
N ARG A 245 -3.57 25.47 0.84
CA ARG A 245 -2.84 25.60 2.10
C ARG A 245 -3.66 26.42 3.09
N THR A 246 -4.60 25.76 3.75
CA THR A 246 -5.45 26.33 4.80
C THR A 246 -5.49 25.35 5.97
N PRO A 247 -5.09 25.77 7.18
CA PRO A 247 -5.18 24.94 8.38
C PRO A 247 -6.62 24.47 8.61
N TRP A 248 -6.78 23.18 8.88
CA TRP A 248 -8.07 22.60 9.24
C TRP A 248 -7.88 21.49 10.28
N LYS A 249 -8.87 21.34 11.16
CA LYS A 249 -8.86 20.34 12.22
C LYS A 249 -9.45 19.03 11.72
N VAL A 250 -8.71 17.94 11.87
CA VAL A 250 -9.19 16.59 11.59
C VAL A 250 -10.23 16.21 12.65
N PRO A 251 -11.41 15.67 12.26
CA PRO A 251 -12.39 15.18 13.21
C PRO A 251 -11.79 14.14 14.18
N GLU A 252 -12.22 14.18 15.44
CA GLU A 252 -11.80 13.20 16.46
C GLU A 252 -12.26 11.77 16.12
N SER A 253 -13.41 11.65 15.46
CA SER A 253 -13.99 10.38 15.01
C SER A 253 -14.98 10.61 13.86
N PHE A 254 -15.31 9.51 13.17
CA PHE A 254 -16.43 9.42 12.23
C PHE A 254 -17.40 8.35 12.74
N SER A 255 -18.67 8.71 12.92
CA SER A 255 -19.70 7.78 13.41
C SER A 255 -20.40 7.05 12.26
N PHE A 256 -20.49 5.72 12.38
CA PHE A 256 -21.23 4.86 11.47
C PHE A 256 -22.26 4.03 12.24
N SER A 257 -23.19 3.38 11.53
CA SER A 257 -24.23 2.54 12.15
C SER A 257 -23.66 1.36 12.96
N PHE A 258 -22.44 0.92 12.65
CA PHE A 258 -21.74 -0.17 13.33
C PHE A 258 -20.73 0.31 14.38
N GLY A 259 -20.64 1.63 14.63
CA GLY A 259 -19.75 2.22 15.63
C GLY A 259 -18.85 3.33 15.08
N ASP A 260 -18.04 3.90 15.97
CA ASP A 260 -17.13 5.01 15.63
C ASP A 260 -15.81 4.50 15.05
N ILE A 261 -15.25 5.26 14.11
CA ILE A 261 -13.92 5.02 13.54
C ILE A 261 -13.04 6.23 13.83
N ILE A 262 -11.83 5.98 14.33
CA ILE A 262 -10.85 7.02 14.62
C ILE A 262 -9.95 7.19 13.38
N PRO A 263 -9.92 8.38 12.75
CA PRO A 263 -9.03 8.64 11.62
C PRO A 263 -7.57 8.82 12.07
N MET A 264 -6.66 8.60 11.14
CA MET A 264 -5.26 9.02 11.28
C MET A 264 -5.22 10.53 11.56
N PHE A 265 -4.43 10.94 12.55
CA PHE A 265 -4.31 12.35 12.98
C PHE A 265 -5.63 12.93 13.54
N ALA A 266 -6.51 12.09 14.12
CA ALA A 266 -7.70 12.54 14.84
C ALA A 266 -7.38 13.69 15.83
N GLY A 267 -8.15 14.79 15.75
CA GLY A 267 -7.98 15.95 16.62
C GLY A 267 -6.81 16.88 16.26
N GLU A 268 -5.92 16.47 15.37
CA GLU A 268 -4.77 17.27 14.95
C GLU A 268 -5.15 18.30 13.88
N THR A 269 -4.28 19.29 13.67
CA THR A 269 -4.43 20.28 12.59
C THR A 269 -3.55 19.91 11.39
N LEU A 270 -4.12 19.93 10.19
CA LEU A 270 -3.39 19.74 8.93
C LEU A 270 -3.39 21.04 8.11
N GLU A 271 -2.27 21.29 7.42
CA GLU A 271 -2.05 22.55 6.68
C GLU A 271 -2.64 22.54 5.27
N TRP A 272 -2.83 21.36 4.69
CA TRP A 272 -3.27 21.18 3.30
C TRP A 272 -4.67 20.56 3.26
N GLN A 273 -5.55 21.10 2.42
CA GLN A 273 -6.91 20.58 2.23
C GLN A 273 -7.20 20.41 0.73
N PRO A 274 -7.69 19.24 0.27
CA PRO A 274 -8.16 19.08 -1.11
C PRO A 274 -9.49 19.81 -1.30
N SER A 275 -9.63 20.47 -2.44
CA SER A 275 -10.85 21.15 -2.89
C SER A 275 -11.17 20.76 -4.32
N LEU A 276 -12.45 20.53 -4.62
CA LEU A 276 -12.92 20.34 -5.99
C LEU A 276 -12.87 21.67 -6.74
N ILE A 277 -12.48 21.61 -8.02
CA ILE A 277 -12.48 22.77 -8.92
C ILE A 277 -13.81 22.83 -9.67
#